data_AF-A0A9D1YXC3-F1
#
_entry.id   AF-A0A9D1YXC3-F1
#
_cell.length_a   1.000
_cell.length_b   1.000
_cell.length_c   1.000
_cell.angle_alpha   90.00
_cell.angle_beta   90.00
_cell.angle_gamma   90.00
#
_symmetry.space_group_name_H-M   'P 1'
#
loop_
_entity.id
_entity.type
_entity.pdbx_description
1 polymer ?
#
loop_
_entity_poly.entity_id
_entity_poly.type
_entity_poly.pdbx_seq_one_letter_code
_entity_poly.pdbx_strand_id
1 'polypeptide(L)'
;SWTKRRKTVVSSVAAASLLFSALSVFQLTQPVADAEPEEVAPPTCYGARAIMNDCDVEDLHGEVVPAVDHAADDIHGQFRCWREAGQDWPDCSGPKETDKDVRVAIIGDSHMAMYVTLLNHIADDRGWHIDYYLGNGCQWTTAMDEYELCEDLHEVVERDVANPDDPYDIVITSAARWAVFGWDNPVEGYVEAWEPVIDNGSELVVIEDAPNFTDDSMACISRVTFDPTVDDCAMTVAEAMDPADRLPEATEESGAHLLETHDLFCTEDGCPAVIGGIVVYRDTVGHLTNTYVESMRPYIEQRLDEILNNG
;
A
#
# COMPACT_ATOMS: atom_id res chain seq x y z
N SER A 1 -46.37 88.31 -7.13
CA SER A 1 -45.99 89.31 -8.15
C SER A 1 -45.35 88.57 -9.32
N TRP A 2 -46.13 88.33 -10.38
CA TRP A 2 -45.81 88.78 -11.75
C TRP A 2 -44.49 88.19 -12.30
N THR A 3 -44.56 87.14 -13.13
CA THR A 3 -44.56 87.24 -14.62
C THR A 3 -43.34 87.99 -15.15
N LYS A 4 -42.57 87.57 -16.15
CA LYS A 4 -42.91 86.85 -17.39
C LYS A 4 -41.61 86.86 -18.22
N ARG A 5 -41.37 85.79 -19.00
CA ARG A 5 -40.95 85.80 -20.43
C ARG A 5 -39.60 86.49 -20.79
N ARG A 6 -38.83 86.10 -21.80
CA ARG A 6 -39.09 85.36 -23.05
C ARG A 6 -37.74 85.17 -23.77
N LYS A 7 -37.62 84.05 -24.52
CA LYS A 7 -36.97 83.88 -25.85
C LYS A 7 -35.46 84.18 -25.92
N THR A 8 -34.63 83.39 -26.61
CA THR A 8 -34.78 82.98 -28.00
C THR A 8 -33.84 81.82 -28.32
N VAL A 9 -34.26 81.00 -29.27
CA VAL A 9 -33.59 79.83 -29.89
C VAL A 9 -32.47 80.28 -30.82
N VAL A 10 -31.33 79.57 -30.84
CA VAL A 10 -30.60 79.20 -32.07
C VAL A 10 -29.97 77.81 -31.89
N SER A 11 -30.32 76.90 -32.80
CA SER A 11 -29.84 75.53 -32.94
C SER A 11 -28.53 75.47 -33.73
N SER A 12 -27.72 74.42 -33.50
CA SER A 12 -26.83 73.66 -34.43
C SER A 12 -25.59 73.18 -33.67
N VAL A 13 -25.01 71.98 -33.78
CA VAL A 13 -25.21 70.76 -34.58
C VAL A 13 -24.36 69.67 -33.89
N ALA A 14 -24.92 68.45 -33.83
CA ALA A 14 -24.29 67.14 -33.68
C ALA A 14 -23.11 66.93 -32.69
N ALA A 15 -23.43 66.36 -31.53
CA ALA A 15 -22.51 65.52 -30.77
C ALA A 15 -23.07 64.08 -30.78
N ALA A 16 -22.36 63.16 -31.44
CA ALA A 16 -22.62 61.74 -31.32
C ALA A 16 -22.15 61.28 -29.94
N SER A 17 -23.05 60.70 -29.14
CA SER A 17 -22.69 60.00 -27.90
C SER A 17 -23.63 58.83 -27.72
N LEU A 18 -23.03 57.65 -27.71
CA LEU A 18 -23.63 56.33 -27.71
C LEU A 18 -24.45 56.09 -26.44
N LEU A 19 -25.70 55.66 -26.62
CA LEU A 19 -26.51 55.03 -25.59
C LEU A 19 -25.98 53.60 -25.36
N PHE A 20 -25.27 53.37 -24.26
CA PHE A 20 -25.09 52.02 -23.73
C PHE A 20 -26.22 51.73 -22.74
N SER A 21 -27.24 51.02 -23.22
CA SER A 21 -28.27 50.38 -22.42
C SER A 21 -27.66 49.34 -21.48
N ALA A 22 -27.86 49.54 -20.18
CA ALA A 22 -27.56 48.56 -19.15
C ALA A 22 -28.51 47.35 -19.31
N LEU A 23 -28.04 46.31 -19.99
CA LEU A 23 -28.63 44.98 -19.96
C LEU A 23 -27.84 44.15 -18.94
N SER A 24 -28.49 43.87 -17.83
CA SER A 24 -28.03 42.96 -16.79
C SER A 24 -27.80 41.57 -17.41
N VAL A 25 -26.53 41.19 -17.56
CA VAL A 25 -26.15 39.82 -17.87
C VAL A 25 -26.17 39.03 -16.56
N PHE A 26 -27.35 38.54 -16.18
CA PHE A 26 -27.44 37.38 -15.29
C PHE A 26 -27.05 36.17 -16.15
N GLN A 27 -25.75 35.93 -16.31
CA GLN A 27 -25.27 34.66 -16.81
C GLN A 27 -25.56 33.63 -15.72
N LEU A 28 -26.52 32.76 -15.99
CA LEU A 28 -26.66 31.49 -15.28
C LEU A 28 -25.35 30.72 -15.49
N THR A 29 -24.44 30.79 -14.53
CA THR A 29 -23.39 29.79 -14.38
C THR A 29 -24.10 28.51 -13.98
N GLN A 30 -24.47 27.70 -14.97
CA GLN A 30 -24.80 26.31 -14.67
C GLN A 30 -23.51 25.69 -14.13
N PRO A 31 -23.53 25.06 -12.94
CA PRO A 31 -22.40 24.25 -12.53
C PRO A 31 -22.21 23.22 -13.64
N VAL A 32 -21.02 23.21 -14.24
CA VAL A 32 -20.57 22.03 -14.96
C VAL A 32 -20.59 20.96 -13.90
N ALA A 33 -21.49 19.99 -14.03
CA ALA A 33 -21.41 18.80 -13.21
C ALA A 33 -20.01 18.25 -13.46
N ASP A 34 -19.17 18.23 -12.43
CA ASP A 34 -17.95 17.44 -12.42
C ASP A 34 -18.42 16.02 -12.75
N ALA A 35 -18.17 15.59 -13.98
CA ALA A 35 -18.30 14.19 -14.31
C ALA A 35 -17.26 13.50 -13.42
N GLU A 36 -17.72 12.64 -12.51
CA GLU A 36 -16.82 11.72 -11.85
C GLU A 36 -16.03 11.01 -12.95
N PRO A 37 -14.69 10.98 -12.88
CA PRO A 37 -13.90 10.34 -13.92
C PRO A 37 -14.43 8.92 -14.09
N GLU A 38 -14.79 8.58 -15.32
CA GLU A 38 -15.25 7.25 -15.68
C GLU A 38 -14.12 6.29 -15.27
N GLU A 39 -14.40 5.39 -14.34
CA GLU A 39 -13.43 4.43 -13.82
C GLU A 39 -13.07 3.48 -14.97
N VAL A 40 -12.04 3.82 -15.73
CA VAL A 40 -11.54 2.98 -16.82
C VAL A 40 -10.96 1.75 -16.16
N ALA A 41 -11.61 0.59 -16.36
CA ALA A 41 -11.09 -0.68 -15.87
C ALA A 41 -9.63 -0.82 -16.33
N PRO A 42 -8.71 -1.19 -15.43
CA PRO A 42 -7.30 -1.28 -15.77
C PRO A 42 -7.09 -2.26 -16.93
N PRO A 43 -6.07 -2.03 -17.78
CA PRO A 43 -5.71 -2.95 -18.85
C PRO A 43 -5.59 -4.40 -18.35
N THR A 44 -5.86 -5.37 -19.22
CA THR A 44 -5.87 -6.79 -18.85
C THR A 44 -4.56 -7.23 -18.18
N CYS A 45 -3.41 -6.67 -18.55
CA CYS A 45 -2.10 -7.03 -17.99
C CYS A 45 -1.53 -6.00 -17.00
N TYR A 46 -2.37 -5.18 -16.39
CA TYR A 46 -1.90 -4.16 -15.44
C TYR A 46 -1.43 -4.76 -14.10
N GLY A 47 -0.34 -4.23 -13.56
CA GLY A 47 0.26 -4.65 -12.28
C GLY A 47 0.66 -6.11 -12.21
N ALA A 48 0.48 -6.74 -11.05
CA ALA A 48 0.82 -8.14 -10.80
C ALA A 48 0.20 -9.14 -11.80
N ARG A 49 -0.87 -8.75 -12.52
CA ARG A 49 -1.41 -9.60 -13.59
C ARG A 49 -0.46 -9.79 -14.76
N ALA A 50 0.41 -8.83 -15.07
CA ALA A 50 1.42 -8.97 -16.13
C ALA A 50 2.31 -10.19 -15.88
N ILE A 51 2.90 -10.26 -14.68
CA ILE A 51 3.87 -11.31 -14.35
C ILE A 51 3.17 -12.66 -14.17
N MET A 52 2.00 -12.69 -13.53
CA MET A 52 1.27 -13.93 -13.29
C MET A 52 0.68 -14.59 -14.55
N ASN A 53 0.42 -13.80 -15.60
CA ASN A 53 -0.13 -14.31 -16.85
C ASN A 53 0.86 -14.28 -18.03
N ASP A 54 2.12 -13.91 -17.79
CA ASP A 54 3.14 -13.72 -18.82
C ASP A 54 2.62 -12.84 -19.97
N CYS A 55 2.22 -11.60 -19.64
CA CYS A 55 1.62 -10.70 -20.61
C CYS A 55 2.00 -9.23 -20.44
N ASP A 56 2.05 -8.52 -21.56
CA ASP A 56 2.43 -7.10 -21.62
C ASP A 56 1.23 -6.17 -21.48
N VAL A 57 1.43 -5.01 -20.85
CA VAL A 57 0.43 -3.94 -20.90
C VAL A 57 0.41 -3.32 -22.29
N GLU A 58 -0.74 -3.39 -22.93
CA GLU A 58 -0.98 -2.63 -24.16
C GLU A 58 -1.03 -1.14 -23.82
N ASP A 59 -0.24 -0.36 -24.55
CA ASP A 59 -0.36 1.10 -24.64
C ASP A 59 -0.08 1.88 -23.34
N LEU A 60 1.04 1.61 -22.68
CA LEU A 60 1.55 2.46 -21.59
C LEU A 60 1.86 3.90 -22.02
N HIS A 61 1.90 4.20 -23.32
CA HIS A 61 2.34 5.49 -23.88
C HIS A 61 3.70 5.98 -23.35
N GLY A 62 4.55 5.06 -22.87
CA GLY A 62 5.84 5.38 -22.24
C GLY A 62 5.73 5.88 -20.79
N GLU A 63 4.58 5.74 -20.14
CA GLU A 63 4.33 6.16 -18.77
C GLU A 63 4.21 4.95 -17.82
N VAL A 64 4.50 5.19 -16.54
CA VAL A 64 4.34 4.23 -15.44
C VAL A 64 3.56 4.87 -14.30
N VAL A 65 2.93 4.05 -13.48
CA VAL A 65 2.12 4.49 -12.33
C VAL A 65 2.65 3.86 -11.04
N PRO A 66 2.88 4.61 -9.97
CA PRO A 66 3.04 6.07 -9.96
C PRO A 66 4.16 6.49 -10.93
N ALA A 67 4.19 7.77 -11.31
CA ALA A 67 5.36 8.31 -12.00
C ALA A 67 6.61 8.10 -11.13
N VAL A 68 7.77 7.89 -11.76
CA VAL A 68 8.99 7.50 -11.03
C VAL A 68 9.37 8.51 -9.94
N ASP A 69 9.18 9.80 -10.16
CA ASP A 69 9.45 10.87 -9.19
C ASP A 69 8.43 10.95 -8.04
N HIS A 70 7.31 10.24 -8.17
CA HIS A 70 6.27 10.10 -7.14
C HIS A 70 6.28 8.73 -6.46
N ALA A 71 7.08 7.77 -6.94
CA ALA A 71 7.10 6.41 -6.40
C ALA A 71 7.39 6.36 -4.89
N ALA A 72 8.35 7.16 -4.41
CA ALA A 72 8.71 7.19 -2.98
C ALA A 72 7.54 7.60 -2.05
N ASP A 73 6.60 8.41 -2.56
CA ASP A 73 5.45 8.96 -1.83
C ASP A 73 4.17 8.12 -2.00
N ASP A 74 4.20 7.05 -2.81
CA ASP A 74 3.05 6.17 -3.10
C ASP A 74 2.74 5.21 -1.95
N ILE A 75 2.31 5.76 -0.82
CA ILE A 75 2.10 5.04 0.45
C ILE A 75 0.61 4.78 0.72
N HIS A 76 -0.27 5.72 0.37
CA HIS A 76 -1.73 5.58 0.40
C HIS A 76 -2.38 4.88 1.61
N GLY A 77 -1.83 5.05 2.82
CA GLY A 77 -2.43 4.50 4.05
C GLY A 77 -1.90 3.13 4.47
N GLN A 78 -0.83 2.62 3.85
CA GLN A 78 -0.07 1.44 4.30
C GLN A 78 0.28 1.51 5.80
N PHE A 79 0.65 2.69 6.30
CA PHE A 79 1.02 2.89 7.71
C PHE A 79 -0.17 3.31 8.59
N ARG A 80 -1.36 2.76 8.31
CA ARG A 80 -2.54 2.93 9.18
C ARG A 80 -2.26 2.27 10.54
N CYS A 81 -2.69 2.93 11.62
CA CYS A 81 -2.46 2.46 12.98
C CYS A 81 -0.97 2.22 13.31
N TRP A 82 -0.08 2.98 12.67
CA TRP A 82 1.36 2.85 12.84
C TRP A 82 1.85 3.52 14.12
N ARG A 83 2.70 2.79 14.84
CA ARG A 83 3.43 3.29 16.00
C ARG A 83 4.83 3.74 15.61
N GLU A 84 5.15 5.01 15.84
CA GLU A 84 6.53 5.48 15.75
C GLU A 84 7.38 4.98 16.92
N ALA A 85 8.70 4.97 16.72
CA ALA A 85 9.64 4.53 17.76
C ALA A 85 9.46 5.33 19.06
N GLY A 86 9.33 4.62 20.18
CA GLY A 86 9.16 5.20 21.52
C GLY A 86 7.83 5.91 21.76
N GLN A 87 6.82 5.71 20.91
CA GLN A 87 5.45 6.20 21.15
C GLN A 87 4.55 5.10 21.71
N ASP A 88 3.47 5.50 22.37
CA ASP A 88 2.41 4.59 22.82
C ASP A 88 1.70 3.94 21.62
N TRP A 89 1.21 2.71 21.80
CA TRP A 89 0.38 2.03 20.81
C TRP A 89 -0.90 2.82 20.53
N PRO A 90 -1.24 3.05 19.24
CA PRO A 90 -2.46 3.74 18.89
C PRO A 90 -3.68 2.86 19.21
N ASP A 91 -4.71 3.46 19.80
CA ASP A 91 -6.04 2.84 19.94
C ASP A 91 -6.74 2.89 18.57
N CYS A 92 -6.51 1.86 17.76
CA CYS A 92 -6.83 1.87 16.34
C CYS A 92 -7.09 0.45 15.81
N SER A 93 -8.28 0.27 15.24
CA SER A 93 -8.72 -0.97 14.60
C SER A 93 -9.59 -0.69 13.37
N GLY A 94 -9.88 -1.71 12.58
CA GLY A 94 -10.81 -1.61 11.45
C GLY A 94 -10.76 -2.84 10.54
N PRO A 95 -11.72 -3.05 9.64
CA PRO A 95 -13.04 -2.43 9.52
C PRO A 95 -13.93 -2.60 10.78
N LYS A 96 -15.06 -1.89 10.84
CA LYS A 96 -15.93 -1.82 12.04
C LYS A 96 -16.44 -3.20 12.48
N GLU A 97 -16.35 -3.48 13.79
CA GLU A 97 -16.97 -4.65 14.41
C GLU A 97 -18.45 -4.81 13.99
N THR A 98 -18.79 -5.99 13.50
CA THR A 98 -20.13 -6.50 13.20
C THR A 98 -20.40 -7.77 14.02
N ASP A 99 -21.67 -8.14 14.13
CA ASP A 99 -22.14 -9.26 14.96
C ASP A 99 -21.67 -10.66 14.48
N LYS A 100 -20.76 -10.75 13.50
CA LYS A 100 -20.28 -11.99 12.85
C LYS A 100 -18.76 -12.05 12.63
N ASP A 101 -17.98 -11.16 13.23
CA ASP A 101 -16.64 -10.89 12.72
C ASP A 101 -15.59 -11.94 13.11
N VAL A 102 -14.87 -12.41 12.09
CA VAL A 102 -13.56 -13.04 12.23
C VAL A 102 -12.61 -11.96 12.73
N ARG A 103 -11.93 -12.21 13.84
CA ARG A 103 -10.93 -11.31 14.42
C ARG A 103 -9.57 -11.62 13.84
N VAL A 104 -8.90 -10.58 13.37
CA VAL A 104 -7.59 -10.65 12.75
C VAL A 104 -6.63 -9.75 13.51
N ALA A 105 -5.46 -10.26 13.90
CA ALA A 105 -4.36 -9.42 14.36
C ALA A 105 -3.34 -9.25 13.23
N ILE A 106 -2.93 -8.02 12.93
CA ILE A 106 -1.81 -7.75 12.02
C ILE A 106 -0.62 -7.28 12.85
N ILE A 107 0.52 -7.96 12.74
CA ILE A 107 1.70 -7.72 13.57
C ILE A 107 2.93 -7.53 12.68
N GLY A 108 3.75 -6.52 12.98
CA GLY A 108 5.06 -6.39 12.34
C GLY A 108 5.54 -4.95 12.12
N ASP A 109 6.49 -4.82 11.19
CA ASP A 109 7.17 -3.58 10.87
C ASP A 109 6.60 -2.92 9.60
N SER A 110 7.42 -2.14 8.90
CA SER A 110 7.03 -1.46 7.67
C SER A 110 6.77 -2.40 6.49
N HIS A 111 7.37 -3.60 6.49
CA HIS A 111 7.15 -4.65 5.51
C HIS A 111 5.85 -5.42 5.77
N MET A 112 5.37 -5.49 7.01
CA MET A 112 3.98 -5.87 7.25
C MET A 112 3.02 -4.72 6.89
N ALA A 113 3.35 -3.48 7.30
CA ALA A 113 2.48 -2.32 7.09
C ALA A 113 2.19 -2.07 5.60
N MET A 114 3.12 -2.35 4.69
CA MET A 114 2.89 -2.13 3.27
C MET A 114 1.72 -2.93 2.67
N TYR A 115 1.26 -4.01 3.32
CA TYR A 115 0.11 -4.79 2.87
C TYR A 115 -1.24 -4.36 3.47
N VAL A 116 -1.26 -3.40 4.40
CA VAL A 116 -2.46 -3.05 5.20
C VAL A 116 -3.62 -2.56 4.34
N THR A 117 -3.36 -1.80 3.28
CA THR A 117 -4.40 -1.26 2.39
C THR A 117 -5.17 -2.38 1.69
N LEU A 118 -4.44 -3.30 1.07
CA LEU A 118 -4.96 -4.53 0.50
C LEU A 118 -5.69 -5.39 1.54
N LEU A 119 -5.12 -5.57 2.74
CA LEU A 119 -5.72 -6.40 3.79
C LEU A 119 -7.01 -5.80 4.34
N ASN A 120 -7.11 -4.47 4.38
CA ASN A 120 -8.34 -3.77 4.75
C ASN A 120 -9.44 -3.98 3.72
N HIS A 121 -9.11 -3.96 2.43
CA HIS A 121 -10.08 -4.28 1.38
C HIS A 121 -10.60 -5.72 1.49
N ILE A 122 -9.71 -6.67 1.77
CA ILE A 122 -10.08 -8.06 2.02
C ILE A 122 -11.00 -8.16 3.24
N ALA A 123 -10.65 -7.47 4.34
CA ALA A 123 -11.44 -7.46 5.55
C ALA A 123 -12.82 -6.81 5.36
N ASP A 124 -12.91 -5.71 4.60
CA ASP A 124 -14.18 -5.04 4.28
C ASP A 124 -15.11 -5.98 3.50
N ASP A 125 -14.57 -6.70 2.51
CA ASP A 125 -15.35 -7.63 1.69
C ASP A 125 -15.80 -8.88 2.46
N ARG A 126 -15.02 -9.30 3.46
CA ARG A 126 -15.26 -10.51 4.25
C ARG A 126 -15.98 -10.24 5.58
N GLY A 127 -16.09 -8.99 6.01
CA GLY A 127 -16.58 -8.62 7.34
C GLY A 127 -15.63 -9.10 8.45
N TRP A 128 -14.33 -8.92 8.25
CA TRP A 128 -13.32 -9.17 9.29
C TRP A 128 -13.08 -7.91 10.10
N HIS A 129 -12.70 -8.09 11.37
CA HIS A 129 -12.21 -7.02 12.23
C HIS A 129 -10.70 -7.15 12.40
N ILE A 130 -9.93 -6.09 12.11
CA ILE A 130 -8.48 -6.10 12.27
C ILE A 130 -8.06 -5.21 13.44
N ASP A 131 -7.27 -5.78 14.34
CA ASP A 131 -6.46 -5.08 15.34
C ASP A 131 -5.00 -5.02 14.86
N TYR A 132 -4.36 -3.86 14.97
CA TYR A 132 -3.01 -3.63 14.42
C TYR A 132 -1.96 -3.46 15.51
N TYR A 133 -0.88 -4.21 15.37
CA TYR A 133 0.32 -4.18 16.18
C TYR A 133 1.52 -3.88 15.27
N LEU A 134 1.45 -2.72 14.61
CA LEU A 134 2.41 -2.26 13.62
C LEU A 134 3.27 -1.11 14.16
N GLY A 135 4.58 -1.17 13.94
CA GLY A 135 5.43 -0.05 14.33
C GLY A 135 6.87 -0.13 13.87
N ASN A 136 7.56 0.99 14.05
CA ASN A 136 8.93 1.16 13.59
C ASN A 136 9.88 0.22 14.35
N GLY A 137 10.51 -0.72 13.63
CA GLY A 137 11.41 -1.71 14.22
C GLY A 137 10.69 -2.83 14.97
N CYS A 138 9.37 -2.98 14.82
CA CYS A 138 8.60 -4.03 15.47
C CYS A 138 8.79 -5.38 14.76
N GLN A 139 9.88 -6.07 15.14
CA GLN A 139 10.19 -7.42 14.69
C GLN A 139 9.60 -8.45 15.66
N TRP A 140 8.64 -9.26 15.22
CA TRP A 140 8.02 -10.26 16.09
C TRP A 140 8.85 -11.56 16.12
N THR A 141 9.96 -11.51 16.85
CA THR A 141 10.94 -12.60 17.02
C THR A 141 11.64 -12.48 18.37
N THR A 142 12.08 -13.60 18.95
CA THR A 142 12.94 -13.64 20.15
C THR A 142 14.44 -13.64 19.81
N ALA A 143 14.82 -13.72 18.53
CA ALA A 143 16.23 -13.77 18.10
C ALA A 143 16.97 -12.44 18.30
N MET A 144 16.22 -11.34 18.40
CA MET A 144 16.75 -9.99 18.59
C MET A 144 16.56 -9.60 20.05
N ASP A 145 17.65 -9.24 20.72
CA ASP A 145 17.56 -8.59 22.03
C ASP A 145 16.81 -7.24 21.87
N GLU A 146 15.84 -6.97 22.76
CA GLU A 146 15.04 -5.74 22.90
C GLU A 146 15.42 -4.64 21.89
N TYR A 147 14.82 -4.69 20.70
CA TYR A 147 15.09 -3.69 19.68
C TYR A 147 14.62 -2.33 20.22
N GLU A 148 15.54 -1.38 20.47
CA GLU A 148 15.24 -0.13 21.18
C GLU A 148 14.06 0.67 20.59
N LEU A 149 13.73 0.47 19.31
CA LEU A 149 12.61 1.15 18.66
C LEU A 149 11.24 0.50 18.98
N CYS A 150 11.23 -0.79 19.31
CA CYS A 150 10.02 -1.59 19.57
C CYS A 150 10.18 -2.66 20.68
N GLU A 151 10.74 -2.25 21.82
CA GLU A 151 11.03 -3.12 22.97
C GLU A 151 9.79 -3.81 23.57
N ASP A 152 8.62 -3.19 23.46
CA ASP A 152 7.38 -3.62 24.12
C ASP A 152 6.46 -4.48 23.23
N LEU A 153 6.86 -4.78 21.99
CA LEU A 153 6.06 -5.61 21.08
C LEU A 153 5.73 -6.97 21.69
N HIS A 154 6.73 -7.66 22.25
CA HIS A 154 6.53 -9.00 22.79
C HIS A 154 5.54 -8.98 23.95
N GLU A 155 5.67 -8.03 24.88
CA GLU A 155 4.74 -7.88 26.01
C GLU A 155 3.30 -7.58 25.53
N VAL A 156 3.15 -6.75 24.49
CA VAL A 156 1.82 -6.41 23.94
C VAL A 156 1.20 -7.59 23.19
N VAL A 157 1.97 -8.31 22.38
CA VAL A 157 1.49 -9.50 21.69
C VAL A 157 1.13 -10.61 22.68
N GLU A 158 1.96 -10.84 23.71
CA GLU A 158 1.66 -11.84 24.74
C GLU A 158 0.39 -11.49 25.52
N ARG A 159 0.19 -10.20 25.84
CA ARG A 159 -0.97 -9.71 26.57
C ARG A 159 -2.26 -9.75 25.75
N ASP A 160 -2.22 -9.31 24.50
CA ASP A 160 -3.42 -9.00 23.72
C ASP A 160 -3.73 -10.06 22.65
N VAL A 161 -2.72 -10.68 22.03
CA VAL A 161 -2.88 -11.61 20.91
C VAL A 161 -2.75 -13.06 21.36
N ALA A 162 -1.74 -13.38 22.18
CA ALA A 162 -1.55 -14.71 22.73
C ALA A 162 -2.35 -14.95 24.03
N ASN A 163 -3.43 -14.20 24.23
CA ASN A 163 -4.32 -14.39 25.37
C ASN A 163 -5.24 -15.60 25.16
N PRO A 164 -5.11 -16.68 25.96
CA PRO A 164 -5.91 -17.89 25.78
C PRO A 164 -7.40 -17.72 26.10
N ASP A 165 -7.78 -16.66 26.84
CA ASP A 165 -9.18 -16.38 27.16
C ASP A 165 -9.92 -15.70 26.01
N ASP A 166 -9.20 -15.13 25.04
CA ASP A 166 -9.76 -14.34 23.93
C ASP A 166 -8.85 -14.39 22.68
N PRO A 167 -8.64 -15.58 22.07
CA PRO A 167 -7.76 -15.73 20.92
C PRO A 167 -8.34 -15.08 19.66
N TYR A 168 -7.45 -14.64 18.77
CA TYR A 168 -7.83 -14.22 17.42
C TYR A 168 -8.11 -15.44 16.54
N ASP A 169 -8.98 -15.29 15.54
CA ASP A 169 -9.22 -16.35 14.57
C ASP A 169 -8.03 -16.48 13.61
N ILE A 170 -7.46 -15.34 13.20
CA ILE A 170 -6.34 -15.25 12.26
C ILE A 170 -5.30 -14.26 12.81
N VAL A 171 -4.03 -14.60 12.68
CA VAL A 171 -2.92 -13.66 12.89
C VAL A 171 -2.12 -13.57 11.59
N ILE A 172 -1.87 -12.35 11.11
CA ILE A 172 -1.10 -12.11 9.89
C ILE A 172 0.16 -11.33 10.26
N THR A 173 1.32 -11.84 9.84
CA THR A 173 2.61 -11.20 10.11
C THR A 173 3.51 -11.21 8.89
N SER A 174 4.46 -10.28 8.86
CA SER A 174 5.59 -10.22 7.94
C SER A 174 6.70 -9.40 8.61
N ALA A 175 7.90 -9.46 8.05
CA ALA A 175 9.06 -8.78 8.58
C ALA A 175 10.06 -8.52 7.46
N ALA A 176 10.79 -7.42 7.55
CA ALA A 176 11.88 -7.16 6.62
C ALA A 176 12.94 -8.27 6.72
N ARG A 177 13.28 -8.92 5.59
CA ARG A 177 14.29 -9.98 5.51
C ARG A 177 15.64 -9.60 6.13
N TRP A 178 15.99 -8.32 6.06
CA TRP A 178 17.25 -7.79 6.57
C TRP A 178 17.24 -7.55 8.09
N ALA A 179 16.07 -7.53 8.74
CA ALA A 179 15.96 -7.18 10.15
C ALA A 179 16.69 -8.16 11.08
N VAL A 180 16.58 -9.46 10.76
CA VAL A 180 17.23 -10.54 11.50
C VAL A 180 18.58 -10.96 10.89
N PHE A 181 19.07 -10.23 9.88
CA PHE A 181 20.33 -10.56 9.24
C PHE A 181 21.52 -10.37 10.20
N GLY A 182 22.33 -11.40 10.35
CA GLY A 182 23.51 -11.40 11.23
C GLY A 182 23.22 -11.68 12.70
N TRP A 183 21.95 -11.91 13.07
CA TRP A 183 21.57 -12.42 14.38
C TRP A 183 21.73 -13.94 14.44
N ASP A 184 21.97 -14.44 15.65
CA ASP A 184 22.07 -15.88 15.90
C ASP A 184 20.65 -16.49 15.90
N ASN A 185 20.49 -17.65 15.26
CA ASN A 185 19.25 -18.43 15.23
C ASN A 185 17.96 -17.65 14.88
N PRO A 186 17.92 -16.92 13.76
CA PRO A 186 16.74 -16.10 13.40
C PRO A 186 15.46 -16.92 13.22
N VAL A 187 15.57 -18.16 12.74
CA VAL A 187 14.45 -19.09 12.54
C VAL A 187 13.85 -19.51 13.88
N GLU A 188 14.69 -20.00 14.80
CA GLU A 188 14.27 -20.40 16.15
C GLU A 188 13.55 -19.25 16.86
N GLY A 189 14.06 -18.01 16.73
CA GLY A 189 13.43 -16.88 17.39
C GLY A 189 12.06 -16.50 16.83
N TYR A 190 11.81 -16.74 15.53
CA TYR A 190 10.45 -16.62 14.99
C TYR A 190 9.54 -17.73 15.53
N VAL A 191 10.00 -18.98 15.48
CA VAL A 191 9.23 -20.14 15.98
C VAL A 191 8.82 -19.96 17.44
N GLU A 192 9.75 -19.57 18.31
CA GLU A 192 9.48 -19.29 19.73
C GLU A 192 8.48 -18.15 19.94
N ALA A 193 8.58 -17.07 19.14
CA ALA A 193 7.67 -15.94 19.25
C ALA A 193 6.24 -16.28 18.81
N TRP A 194 6.09 -17.23 17.88
CA TRP A 194 4.82 -17.60 17.27
C TRP A 194 4.08 -18.73 18.00
N GLU A 195 4.82 -19.62 18.67
CA GLU A 195 4.28 -20.79 19.39
C GLU A 195 3.07 -20.45 20.28
N PRO A 196 3.07 -19.39 21.11
CA PRO A 196 1.93 -19.09 21.97
C PRO A 196 0.62 -18.77 21.22
N VAL A 197 0.72 -18.15 20.04
CA VAL A 197 -0.45 -17.79 19.21
C VAL A 197 -1.01 -19.02 18.50
N ILE A 198 -0.12 -19.88 18.00
CA ILE A 198 -0.48 -21.14 17.35
C ILE A 198 -1.11 -22.10 18.37
N ASP A 199 -0.51 -22.25 19.57
CA ASP A 199 -0.99 -23.15 20.62
C ASP A 199 -2.38 -22.74 21.16
N ASN A 200 -2.71 -21.45 21.09
CA ASN A 200 -4.04 -20.94 21.43
C ASN A 200 -5.09 -21.20 20.34
N GLY A 201 -4.69 -21.75 19.19
CA GLY A 201 -5.58 -22.16 18.10
C GLY A 201 -5.85 -21.07 17.05
N SER A 202 -5.04 -20.02 16.98
CA SER A 202 -5.15 -19.01 15.92
C SER A 202 -4.51 -19.55 14.64
N GLU A 203 -5.10 -19.25 13.47
CA GLU A 203 -4.46 -19.52 12.18
C GLU A 203 -3.39 -18.45 11.91
N LEU A 204 -2.11 -18.80 12.09
CA LEU A 204 -1.00 -17.89 11.80
C LEU A 204 -0.62 -17.94 10.32
N VAL A 205 -0.79 -16.81 9.63
CA VAL A 205 -0.41 -16.60 8.23
C VAL A 205 0.78 -15.66 8.18
N VAL A 206 1.88 -16.11 7.58
CA VAL A 206 3.11 -15.32 7.43
C VAL A 206 3.27 -14.95 5.96
N ILE A 207 3.26 -13.66 5.65
CA ILE A 207 3.50 -13.16 4.29
C ILE A 207 5.02 -13.15 4.05
N GLU A 208 5.46 -13.89 3.03
CA GLU A 208 6.84 -13.86 2.55
C GLU A 208 7.27 -12.42 2.23
N ASP A 209 8.45 -12.03 2.69
CA ASP A 209 8.92 -10.66 2.51
C ASP A 209 9.13 -10.32 1.03
N ALA A 210 8.87 -9.07 0.65
CA ALA A 210 9.14 -8.61 -0.71
C ALA A 210 10.64 -8.65 -1.03
N PRO A 211 11.05 -8.94 -2.28
CA PRO A 211 12.45 -8.95 -2.65
C PRO A 211 13.12 -7.60 -2.38
N ASN A 212 14.41 -7.63 -2.07
CA ASN A 212 15.21 -6.41 -1.94
C ASN A 212 15.27 -5.67 -3.29
N PHE A 213 15.67 -4.39 -3.28
CA PHE A 213 15.77 -3.59 -4.49
C PHE A 213 17.13 -2.88 -4.60
N THR A 214 17.78 -2.96 -5.77
CA THR A 214 19.14 -2.42 -5.93
C THR A 214 19.17 -0.94 -6.29
N ASP A 215 20.22 -0.24 -5.84
CA ASP A 215 20.51 1.15 -6.25
C ASP A 215 20.63 1.29 -7.78
N ASP A 216 21.17 0.27 -8.46
CA ASP A 216 21.35 0.27 -9.92
C ASP A 216 20.01 0.19 -10.66
N SER A 217 19.08 -0.66 -10.20
CA SER A 217 17.72 -0.75 -10.74
C SER A 217 16.94 0.55 -10.46
N MET A 218 17.10 1.14 -9.26
CA MET A 218 16.50 2.45 -8.93
C MET A 218 17.03 3.58 -9.81
N ALA A 219 18.35 3.61 -10.02
CA ALA A 219 18.99 4.56 -10.90
C ALA A 219 18.58 4.36 -12.36
N CYS A 220 18.27 3.13 -12.78
CA CYS A 220 17.82 2.79 -14.12
C CYS A 220 16.47 3.45 -14.43
N ILE A 221 15.46 3.24 -13.59
CA ILE A 221 14.11 3.81 -13.79
C ILE A 221 14.10 5.34 -13.68
N SER A 222 15.08 5.92 -12.97
CA SER A 222 15.21 7.37 -12.76
C SER A 222 15.89 8.11 -13.93
N ARG A 223 16.30 7.42 -15.00
CA ARG A 223 16.97 8.05 -16.15
C ARG A 223 15.98 8.91 -16.94
N VAL A 224 16.44 10.06 -17.41
CA VAL A 224 15.66 10.92 -18.33
C VAL A 224 15.28 10.21 -19.63
N THR A 225 16.05 9.19 -20.02
CA THR A 225 15.81 8.37 -21.21
C THR A 225 15.04 7.09 -20.92
N PHE A 226 14.59 6.88 -19.68
CA PHE A 226 13.88 5.68 -19.29
C PHE A 226 12.59 5.54 -20.13
N ASP A 227 12.42 4.36 -20.72
CA ASP A 227 11.23 3.95 -21.43
C ASP A 227 10.82 2.54 -20.94
N PRO A 228 9.67 2.39 -20.25
CA PRO A 228 9.24 1.13 -19.67
C PRO A 228 8.94 0.04 -20.70
N THR A 229 8.90 0.38 -22.01
CA THR A 229 8.64 -0.57 -23.09
C THR A 229 9.89 -1.23 -23.65
N VAL A 230 11.08 -0.68 -23.38
CA VAL A 230 12.35 -1.15 -23.96
C VAL A 230 13.50 -1.25 -22.96
N ASP A 231 13.44 -0.53 -21.84
CA ASP A 231 14.46 -0.60 -20.79
C ASP A 231 14.18 -1.75 -19.82
N ASP A 232 15.14 -2.66 -19.72
CA ASP A 232 15.13 -3.75 -18.76
C ASP A 232 15.78 -3.29 -17.44
N CYS A 233 15.02 -2.53 -16.66
CA CYS A 233 15.41 -2.13 -15.31
C CYS A 233 15.03 -3.23 -14.31
N ALA A 234 15.72 -4.36 -14.35
CA ALA A 234 15.57 -5.47 -13.40
C ALA A 234 16.81 -5.61 -12.52
N MET A 235 16.70 -6.38 -11.44
CA MET A 235 17.85 -6.97 -10.76
C MET A 235 17.83 -8.48 -10.93
N THR A 236 18.96 -9.13 -10.69
CA THR A 236 19.00 -10.60 -10.69
C THR A 236 18.23 -11.16 -9.50
N VAL A 237 17.64 -12.35 -9.65
CA VAL A 237 16.98 -13.04 -8.53
C VAL A 237 17.93 -13.19 -7.33
N ALA A 238 19.22 -13.45 -7.59
CA ALA A 238 20.22 -13.58 -6.54
C ALA A 238 20.42 -12.29 -5.73
N GLU A 239 20.42 -11.12 -6.36
CA GLU A 239 20.51 -9.83 -5.67
C GLU A 239 19.21 -9.50 -4.93
N ALA A 240 18.07 -9.78 -5.55
CA ALA A 240 16.75 -9.54 -4.94
C ALA A 240 16.55 -10.40 -3.67
N MET A 241 17.16 -11.59 -3.64
CA MET A 241 17.07 -12.56 -2.53
C MET A 241 18.22 -12.48 -1.53
N ASP A 242 19.03 -11.41 -1.58
CA ASP A 242 20.09 -11.16 -0.60
C ASP A 242 19.74 -9.94 0.29
N PRO A 243 19.64 -10.11 1.62
CA PRO A 243 19.77 -11.36 2.37
C PRO A 243 18.58 -12.31 2.16
N ALA A 244 18.78 -13.61 2.42
CA ALA A 244 17.71 -14.59 2.34
C ALA A 244 16.60 -14.31 3.37
N ASP A 245 15.35 -14.43 2.94
CA ASP A 245 14.19 -14.41 3.85
C ASP A 245 14.18 -15.68 4.72
N ARG A 246 13.91 -15.48 6.02
CA ARG A 246 13.85 -16.54 7.04
C ARG A 246 12.42 -16.93 7.40
N LEU A 247 11.43 -16.16 6.95
CA LEU A 247 10.02 -16.46 7.20
C LEU A 247 9.59 -17.81 6.60
N PRO A 248 9.99 -18.20 5.37
CA PRO A 248 9.63 -19.53 4.84
C PRO A 248 10.13 -20.69 5.70
N GLU A 249 11.41 -20.64 6.11
CA GLU A 249 12.02 -21.66 6.97
C GLU A 249 11.31 -21.71 8.35
N ALA A 250 11.01 -20.56 8.94
CA ALA A 250 10.29 -20.48 10.21
C ALA A 250 8.85 -20.99 10.13
N THR A 251 8.15 -20.78 9.02
CA THR A 251 6.79 -21.32 8.83
C THR A 251 6.79 -22.85 8.75
N GLU A 252 7.76 -23.43 8.04
CA GLU A 252 7.90 -24.89 7.96
C GLU A 252 8.15 -25.52 9.34
N GLU A 253 8.98 -24.89 10.18
CA GLU A 253 9.30 -25.39 11.51
C GLU A 253 8.20 -25.18 12.56
N SER A 254 7.49 -24.05 12.50
CA SER A 254 6.42 -23.71 13.46
C SER A 254 5.07 -24.37 13.14
N GLY A 255 4.85 -24.77 11.89
CA GLY A 255 3.53 -25.21 11.41
C GLY A 255 2.56 -24.06 11.09
N ALA A 256 3.06 -22.82 11.05
CA ALA A 256 2.33 -21.68 10.50
C ALA A 256 2.15 -21.81 8.98
N HIS A 257 1.23 -21.02 8.42
CA HIS A 257 1.00 -20.99 6.97
C HIS A 257 1.86 -19.93 6.30
N LEU A 258 2.63 -20.33 5.30
CA LEU A 258 3.32 -19.39 4.43
C LEU A 258 2.38 -18.89 3.34
N LEU A 259 2.24 -17.57 3.25
CA LEU A 259 1.71 -16.89 2.07
C LEU A 259 2.90 -16.46 1.22
N GLU A 260 3.30 -17.33 0.30
CA GLU A 260 4.35 -17.05 -0.68
C GLU A 260 3.96 -15.82 -1.52
N THR A 261 4.91 -14.97 -1.87
CA THR A 261 4.70 -13.78 -2.71
C THR A 261 5.78 -13.60 -3.78
N HIS A 262 6.88 -14.36 -3.73
CA HIS A 262 8.03 -14.20 -4.63
C HIS A 262 7.67 -14.16 -6.13
N ASP A 263 6.76 -15.02 -6.57
CA ASP A 263 6.31 -15.11 -7.97
C ASP A 263 5.53 -13.87 -8.45
N LEU A 264 5.07 -13.03 -7.52
CA LEU A 264 4.48 -11.73 -7.82
C LEU A 264 5.55 -10.67 -8.10
N PHE A 265 6.85 -10.95 -7.95
CA PHE A 265 7.91 -9.95 -8.14
C PHE A 265 8.96 -10.37 -9.15
N CYS A 266 9.20 -11.67 -9.30
CA CYS A 266 10.33 -12.18 -10.06
C CYS A 266 9.92 -13.29 -11.02
N THR A 267 10.63 -13.33 -12.14
CA THR A 267 10.65 -14.47 -13.06
C THR A 267 12.01 -15.17 -12.96
N GLU A 268 12.22 -16.24 -13.73
CA GLU A 268 13.54 -16.87 -13.86
C GLU A 268 14.61 -15.90 -14.41
N ASP A 269 14.21 -14.87 -15.17
CA ASP A 269 15.11 -13.93 -15.83
C ASP A 269 15.51 -12.74 -14.93
N GLY A 270 14.77 -12.49 -13.84
CA GLY A 270 15.05 -11.40 -12.91
C GLY A 270 13.79 -10.84 -12.24
N CYS A 271 14.00 -9.81 -11.42
CA CYS A 271 12.95 -9.10 -10.69
C CYS A 271 12.83 -7.66 -11.24
N PRO A 272 11.81 -7.36 -12.07
CA PRO A 272 11.67 -6.05 -12.70
C PRO A 272 11.31 -4.94 -11.71
N ALA A 273 11.83 -3.73 -11.93
CA ALA A 273 11.43 -2.52 -11.21
C ALA A 273 10.05 -2.01 -11.62
N VAL A 274 9.59 -2.38 -12.82
CA VAL A 274 8.28 -2.04 -13.37
C VAL A 274 7.58 -3.31 -13.82
N ILE A 275 6.42 -3.60 -13.25
CA ILE A 275 5.62 -4.78 -13.59
C ILE A 275 4.23 -4.31 -13.98
N GLY A 276 3.80 -4.68 -15.19
CA GLY A 276 2.48 -4.33 -15.70
C GLY A 276 2.21 -2.82 -15.68
N GLY A 277 3.21 -2.00 -16.01
CA GLY A 277 3.09 -0.54 -15.99
C GLY A 277 3.18 0.12 -14.62
N ILE A 278 3.46 -0.65 -13.56
CA ILE A 278 3.52 -0.14 -12.19
C ILE A 278 4.96 -0.13 -11.69
N VAL A 279 5.41 1.00 -11.13
CA VAL A 279 6.69 1.05 -10.40
C VAL A 279 6.51 0.25 -9.11
N VAL A 280 7.29 -0.82 -8.92
CA VAL A 280 7.09 -1.79 -7.83
C VAL A 280 7.58 -1.24 -6.49
N TYR A 281 8.75 -0.60 -6.48
CA TYR A 281 9.47 -0.23 -5.26
C TYR A 281 9.51 1.27 -5.02
N ARG A 282 9.46 1.66 -3.74
CA ARG A 282 9.57 3.04 -3.25
C ARG A 282 11.00 3.43 -2.93
N ASP A 283 11.80 2.46 -2.50
CA ASP A 283 13.18 2.62 -2.06
C ASP A 283 13.98 1.33 -2.28
N THR A 284 15.22 1.32 -1.79
CA THR A 284 16.18 0.21 -1.94
C THR A 284 16.25 -0.71 -0.73
N VAL A 285 15.29 -0.60 0.21
CA VAL A 285 15.20 -1.52 1.36
C VAL A 285 13.98 -2.44 1.27
N GLY A 286 13.27 -2.43 0.13
CA GLY A 286 12.22 -3.38 -0.19
C GLY A 286 10.79 -2.85 0.04
N HIS A 287 10.59 -1.56 0.33
CA HIS A 287 9.23 -1.04 0.47
C HIS A 287 8.51 -0.96 -0.88
N LEU A 288 7.29 -1.49 -0.93
CA LEU A 288 6.46 -1.53 -2.12
C LEU A 288 5.59 -0.28 -2.27
N THR A 289 5.42 0.18 -3.52
CA THR A 289 4.41 1.19 -3.84
C THR A 289 3.03 0.63 -3.52
N ASN A 290 2.13 1.46 -2.98
CA ASN A 290 0.78 1.02 -2.67
C ASN A 290 0.03 0.59 -3.93
N THR A 291 0.28 1.28 -5.05
CA THR A 291 -0.29 0.95 -6.35
C THR A 291 0.07 -0.50 -6.73
N TYR A 292 1.30 -0.95 -6.47
CA TYR A 292 1.67 -2.34 -6.72
C TYR A 292 1.01 -3.31 -5.75
N VAL A 293 0.99 -2.96 -4.45
CA VAL A 293 0.33 -3.76 -3.40
C VAL A 293 -1.13 -4.04 -3.75
N GLU A 294 -1.89 -3.01 -4.13
CA GLU A 294 -3.29 -3.17 -4.52
C GLU A 294 -3.47 -4.08 -5.74
N SER A 295 -2.52 -4.05 -6.68
CA SER A 295 -2.57 -4.92 -7.85
C SER A 295 -2.41 -6.40 -7.52
N MET A 296 -1.79 -6.74 -6.39
CA MET A 296 -1.60 -8.11 -5.92
C MET A 296 -2.87 -8.72 -5.28
N ARG A 297 -3.87 -7.89 -4.94
CA ARG A 297 -5.04 -8.28 -4.15
C ARG A 297 -5.72 -9.58 -4.60
N PRO A 298 -6.04 -9.80 -5.89
CA PRO A 298 -6.72 -11.02 -6.32
C PRO A 298 -5.92 -12.29 -6.04
N TYR A 299 -4.59 -12.20 -6.08
CA TYR A 299 -3.68 -13.33 -5.84
C TYR A 299 -3.54 -13.60 -4.34
N ILE A 300 -3.43 -12.54 -3.53
CA ILE A 300 -3.38 -12.66 -2.06
C ILE A 300 -4.71 -13.20 -1.52
N GLU A 301 -5.85 -12.73 -2.03
CA GLU A 301 -7.19 -13.25 -1.68
C GLU A 301 -7.31 -14.75 -1.98
N GLN A 302 -6.89 -15.17 -3.16
CA GLN A 302 -6.92 -16.58 -3.55
C GLN A 302 -6.03 -17.42 -2.62
N ARG A 303 -4.80 -16.98 -2.34
CA ARG A 303 -3.86 -17.72 -1.48
C ARG A 303 -4.39 -17.80 -0.04
N LEU A 304 -4.96 -16.72 0.49
CA LEU A 304 -5.63 -16.75 1.79
C LEU A 304 -6.81 -17.73 1.83
N ASP A 305 -7.61 -17.80 0.76
CA ASP A 305 -8.72 -18.76 0.71
C ASP A 305 -8.22 -20.21 0.65
N GLU A 306 -7.13 -20.47 -0.05
CA GLU A 306 -6.50 -21.79 -0.09
C GLU A 306 -5.93 -22.18 1.27
N ILE A 307 -5.34 -21.25 2.01
CA ILE A 307 -4.84 -21.48 3.37
C ILE A 307 -6.00 -21.76 4.33
N LEU A 308 -6.96 -20.85 4.42
CA LEU A 308 -7.99 -20.84 5.47
C LEU A 308 -9.12 -21.86 5.25
N ASN A 309 -9.37 -22.31 4.02
CA ASN A 309 -10.41 -23.31 3.74
C ASN A 309 -9.90 -24.77 3.72
N ASN A 310 -8.58 -24.98 3.79
CA ASN A 310 -7.98 -26.31 3.81
C ASN A 310 -7.56 -26.80 5.21
N GLY A 311 -7.85 -26.00 6.26
CA GLY A 311 -7.69 -26.35 7.69
C GLY A 311 -8.86 -27.16 8.27
#